data_AF-A0A315YJT6-F1
#
_entry.id   AF-A0A315YJT6-F1
#
_cell.length_a   1.000
_cell.length_b   1.000
_cell.length_c   1.000
_cell.angle_alpha   90.00
_cell.angle_beta   90.00
_cell.angle_gamma   90.00
#
_symmetry.space_group_name_H-M   'P 1'
#
loop_
_entity.id
_entity.type
_entity.pdbx_description
1 polymer ?
#
loop_
_entity_poly.entity_id
_entity_poly.type
_entity_poly.pdbx_seq_one_letter_code
_entity_poly.pdbx_strand_id
1 'polypeptide(L)' 'MDDKKKNKSIKCDVSQCRHNLVTENYCSLDCISVGTHEDDPTVPECTDCNSFVKRTGCCS' A
#
# COMPACT_ATOMS: atom_id res chain seq x y z
N MET A 1 -11.67 -3.04 -15.94
CA MET A 1 -10.39 -2.42 -15.54
C MET A 1 -10.76 -1.38 -14.51
N ASP A 2 -10.32 -1.55 -13.27
CA ASP A 2 -10.68 -0.64 -12.19
C ASP A 2 -10.06 0.74 -12.46
N ASP A 3 -10.89 1.79 -12.57
CA ASP A 3 -10.46 3.18 -12.69
C ASP A 3 -9.78 3.63 -11.39
N LYS A 4 -8.50 3.27 -11.24
CA LYS A 4 -7.71 3.66 -10.08
C LYS A 4 -7.35 5.14 -10.16
N LYS A 5 -7.98 5.94 -9.30
CA LYS A 5 -7.67 7.37 -9.14
C LYS A 5 -6.50 7.57 -8.19
N LYS A 6 -5.59 8.47 -8.52
CA LYS A 6 -4.48 8.87 -7.64
C LYS A 6 -4.97 9.54 -6.37
N ASN A 7 -4.63 8.95 -5.23
CA ASN A 7 -4.72 9.63 -3.94
C ASN A 7 -3.37 10.29 -3.61
N LYS A 8 -3.31 11.62 -3.73
CA LYS A 8 -2.09 12.42 -3.46
C LYS A 8 -1.67 12.38 -1.98
N SER A 9 -2.54 11.93 -1.08
CA SER A 9 -2.27 11.83 0.35
C SER A 9 -1.64 10.50 0.75
N ILE A 10 -1.59 9.50 -0.14
CA ILE A 10 -1.08 8.16 0.16
C ILE A 10 0.00 7.79 -0.85
N LYS A 11 1.26 8.10 -0.53
CA LYS A 11 2.42 7.60 -1.29
C LYS A 11 2.57 6.10 -1.08
N CYS A 12 2.95 5.40 -2.13
CA CYS A 12 3.24 3.97 -2.08
C CYS A 12 4.33 3.69 -3.10
N ASP A 13 5.55 3.40 -2.62
CA ASP A 13 6.68 3.03 -3.49
C ASP A 13 6.78 1.50 -3.67
N VAL A 14 5.93 0.72 -2.98
CA VAL A 14 5.87 -0.74 -3.11
C VAL A 14 5.16 -1.11 -4.42
N SER A 15 5.93 -1.36 -5.48
CA SER A 15 5.40 -1.63 -6.83
C SER A 15 4.55 -2.91 -6.90
N GLN A 16 4.79 -3.85 -5.98
CA GLN A 16 4.03 -5.08 -5.81
C GLN A 16 2.67 -4.84 -5.13
N CYS A 17 2.39 -3.66 -4.58
CA CYS A 17 1.08 -3.35 -4.05
C CYS A 17 0.06 -3.27 -5.20
N ARG A 18 -1.07 -3.98 -5.04
CA ARG A 18 -2.20 -3.97 -5.98
C ARG A 18 -2.76 -2.56 -6.15
N HIS A 19 -2.72 -1.73 -5.11
CA HIS A 19 -3.29 -0.39 -5.12
C HIS A 19 -2.33 0.69 -5.60
N ASN A 20 -1.05 0.35 -5.81
CA ASN A 20 -0.06 1.28 -6.35
C ASN A 20 -0.32 1.56 -7.85
N LEU A 21 -0.24 2.83 -8.23
CA LEU A 21 -0.37 3.29 -9.61
C LEU A 21 0.85 3.01 -10.51
N VAL A 22 1.97 2.52 -9.96
CA VAL A 22 3.24 2.12 -10.60
C VAL A 22 3.99 3.27 -11.27
N THR A 23 3.31 4.05 -12.09
CA THR A 23 3.87 5.17 -12.86
C THR A 23 4.12 6.40 -12.01
N GLU A 24 3.40 6.54 -10.89
CA GLU A 24 3.44 7.73 -10.04
C GLU A 24 3.81 7.45 -8.58
N ASN A 25 3.96 6.20 -8.14
CA ASN A 25 4.22 5.81 -6.74
C ASN A 25 3.19 6.36 -5.73
N TYR A 26 1.92 6.36 -6.12
CA TYR A 26 0.80 6.67 -5.22
C TYR A 26 -0.16 5.50 -5.16
N CYS A 27 -0.85 5.40 -4.01
CA CYS A 27 -1.93 4.47 -3.81
C CYS A 27 -3.24 5.03 -4.39
N SER A 28 -4.13 4.13 -4.81
CA SER A 28 -5.47 4.50 -5.28
C SER A 28 -6.56 4.37 -4.21
N LEU A 29 -6.19 3.96 -2.99
CA LEU A 29 -7.13 3.87 -1.88
C LEU A 29 -7.45 5.26 -1.34
N ASP A 30 -8.69 5.49 -0.91
CA ASP A 30 -9.06 6.73 -0.22
C ASP A 30 -8.51 6.79 1.21
N CYS A 31 -8.33 5.63 1.86
CA CYS A 31 -7.81 5.47 3.21
C CYS A 31 -6.93 4.22 3.32
N ILE A 32 -5.98 4.21 4.26
CA ILE A 32 -5.19 3.03 4.64
C ILE A 32 -5.38 2.74 6.12
N SER A 33 -5.20 1.47 6.49
CA SER A 33 -5.06 1.05 7.88
C SER A 33 -3.60 0.72 8.15
N VAL A 34 -3.04 1.33 9.20
CA VAL A 34 -1.73 0.98 9.74
C VAL A 34 -1.96 0.20 11.03
N GLY A 35 -1.23 -0.89 11.23
CA GLY A 35 -1.27 -1.70 12.43
C GLY A 35 0.12 -2.12 12.87
N THR A 36 0.18 -2.98 13.87
CA THR A 36 1.39 -3.59 14.40
C THR A 36 1.07 -5.00 14.89
N HIS A 37 2.08 -5.85 15.01
CA HIS A 37 1.99 -7.18 15.61
C HIS A 37 2.59 -7.24 17.03
N GLU A 38 3.04 -6.10 17.54
CA GLU A 38 3.62 -5.93 18.88
C GLU A 38 2.69 -5.08 19.75
N ASP A 39 2.76 -5.23 21.08
CA ASP A 39 1.93 -4.44 22.00
C ASP A 39 2.36 -2.96 22.10
N ASP A 40 3.65 -2.65 21.91
CA ASP A 40 4.22 -1.30 22.01
C ASP A 40 5.31 -1.06 20.92
N PRO A 41 4.91 -0.74 19.67
CA PRO A 41 5.85 -0.52 18.57
C PRO A 41 6.61 0.79 18.76
N THR A 42 7.94 0.72 18.81
CA THR A 42 8.81 1.89 19.04
C THR A 42 9.53 2.38 17.79
N VAL A 43 9.54 1.59 16.72
CA VAL A 43 10.17 1.92 15.44
C VAL A 43 9.21 1.70 14.27
N PRO A 44 9.33 2.47 13.16
CA PRO A 44 8.41 2.35 12.01
C PRO A 44 8.36 0.95 11.41
N GLU A 45 9.44 0.19 11.47
CA GLU A 45 9.55 -1.18 10.95
C GLU A 45 8.64 -2.16 11.70
N CYS A 46 8.20 -1.83 12.91
CA CYS A 46 7.20 -2.59 13.67
C CYS A 46 5.75 -2.25 13.27
N THR A 47 5.57 -1.29 12.35
CA THR A 47 4.25 -0.90 11.82
C THR A 47 4.05 -1.38 10.40
N ASP A 48 2.90 -2.00 10.16
CA ASP A 48 2.52 -2.61 8.89
C ASP A 48 1.38 -1.83 8.24
N CYS A 49 1.40 -1.74 6.91
CA CYS A 49 0.24 -1.29 6.16
C CYS A 49 -0.73 -2.47 5.98
N ASN A 50 -1.74 -2.56 6.85
CA ASN A 50 -2.78 -3.61 6.82
C ASN A 50 -3.65 -3.57 5.55
N SER A 51 -3.61 -2.47 4.80
CA SER A 51 -4.27 -2.34 3.50
C SER A 51 -3.43 -2.89 2.33
N PHE A 52 -2.24 -3.42 2.59
CA PHE A 52 -1.40 -4.00 1.55
C PHE A 52 -2.03 -5.27 0.98
N VAL A 53 -2.24 -5.28 -0.33
CA VAL A 53 -2.60 -6.48 -1.09
C VAL A 53 -1.55 -6.67 -2.16
N LYS A 54 -0.90 -7.84 -2.20
CA LYS A 54 0.05 -8.16 -3.26
C LYS A 54 -0.68 -8.21 -4.60
N ARG A 55 -0.14 -7.56 -5.62
CA ARG A 55 -0.60 -7.65 -7.00
C ARG A 55 -0.39 -9.07 -7.49
N THR A 56 -1.49 -9.75 -7.80
CA THR A 56 -1.49 -11.05 -8.46
C THR A 56 -1.59 -10.82 -9.96
N GLY A 57 -0.56 -11.21 -10.72
CA GLY A 57 -0.56 -11.11 -12.20
C GLY A 57 0.60 -10.33 -12.80
N CYS A 58 1.84 -10.83 -12.64
CA CYS A 58 2.86 -10.81 -13.69
C CYS A 58 3.93 -11.85 -13.29
N CYS A 59 4.24 -12.75 -14.23
CA CYS A 59 5.04 -13.98 -14.12
C CYS A 59 4.25 -15.23 -13.70
N SER A 60 3.82 -15.97 -14.74
CA SER A 60 3.42 -17.40 -14.84
C SER A 60 2.35 -17.93 -13.90
#